data_AF-A0A9Q0XIW6-F1
#
_entry.id   AF-A0A9Q0XIW6-F1
#
_cell.length_a   1.000
_cell.length_b   1.000
_cell.length_c   1.000
_cell.angle_alpha   90.00
_cell.angle_beta   90.00
_cell.angle_gamma   90.00
#
_symmetry.space_group_name_H-M   'P 1'
#
loop_
_entity.id
_entity.type
_entity.pdbx_description
1 polymer ?
#
loop_
_entity_poly.entity_id
_entity_poly.type
_entity_poly.pdbx_seq_one_letter_code
_entity_poly.pdbx_strand_id
1 'polypeptide(L)'
;MCAASDSPSRPIETFIFLDLEATGLPPSRPKIAELCLFAVTRHALENPQYSDLYSKQIPLFPRLVDKLCVCIDPRKPFTPTASSITGLSNEEFSRNKRQSFNIHVLHMITAFFGRQCPPICLVAHNGSGYDFPLLKAELATLGIAGLDEIYCADTLRAMKALDSKNSQPHQYPCQQASQFGRKKKYSLCDLYYQFYKVYPQNSHSAEGDVVTLIRVFQQRALDLICWMDSNARPFNTVGAMYKENERYASYSQILPSSLQMQPRRRGVTACLFSGHDAGFMDSTLSPLHSGTASFPDEMKMLLLLLLGLIIVMWVALNYPV
;
A
#
# COMPACT_ATOMS: atom_id res chain seq x y z
N MET A 1 34.38 -9.38 -8.04
CA MET A 1 33.12 -8.64 -8.22
C MET A 1 32.34 -8.79 -6.92
N CYS A 2 32.25 -7.73 -6.13
CA CYS A 2 31.49 -7.74 -4.87
C CYS A 2 30.00 -7.87 -5.22
N ALA A 3 29.31 -8.86 -4.67
CA ALA A 3 27.86 -8.95 -4.78
C ALA A 3 27.27 -7.64 -4.27
N ALA A 4 26.49 -6.94 -5.10
CA ALA A 4 25.71 -5.80 -4.63
C ALA A 4 24.85 -6.28 -3.45
N SER A 5 24.79 -5.49 -2.37
CA SER A 5 23.92 -5.83 -1.24
C SER A 5 22.48 -5.93 -1.74
N ASP A 6 21.81 -7.06 -1.50
CA ASP A 6 20.40 -7.24 -1.88
C ASP A 6 19.45 -6.29 -1.10
N SER A 7 19.92 -5.71 0.00
CA SER A 7 19.17 -4.75 0.81
C SER A 7 19.18 -3.32 0.23
N PRO A 8 18.18 -2.48 0.55
CA PRO A 8 18.19 -1.06 0.20
C PRO A 8 19.48 -0.35 0.61
N SER A 9 20.05 0.44 -0.30
CA SER A 9 21.25 1.26 -0.03
C SER A 9 20.95 2.53 0.78
N ARG A 10 19.66 2.91 0.84
CA ARG A 10 19.15 4.02 1.64
C ARG A 10 17.78 3.64 2.21
N PRO A 11 17.33 4.30 3.29
CA PRO A 11 16.06 4.00 3.92
C PRO A 11 14.87 4.12 2.94
N ILE A 12 13.90 3.19 2.98
CA ILE A 12 12.67 3.14 2.15
C ILE A 12 11.74 4.32 2.43
N GLU A 13 11.47 5.17 1.44
CA GLU A 13 10.66 6.38 1.62
C GLU A 13 9.16 6.15 1.40
N THR A 14 8.79 5.17 0.56
CA THR A 14 7.38 4.84 0.30
C THR A 14 7.13 3.34 0.41
N PHE A 15 6.10 2.99 1.18
CA PHE A 15 5.59 1.63 1.32
C PHE A 15 4.31 1.52 0.51
N ILE A 16 4.30 0.64 -0.50
CA ILE A 16 3.13 0.35 -1.29
C ILE A 16 2.54 -0.97 -0.80
N PHE A 17 1.46 -0.88 -0.06
CA PHE A 17 0.74 -2.05 0.42
C PHE A 17 -0.06 -2.68 -0.71
N LEU A 18 0.14 -3.97 -0.91
CA LEU A 18 -0.44 -4.77 -1.98
C LEU A 18 -1.27 -5.90 -1.38
N ASP A 19 -2.42 -6.14 -1.99
CA ASP A 19 -3.17 -7.38 -1.86
C ASP A 19 -3.74 -7.77 -3.24
N LEU A 20 -3.84 -9.08 -3.47
CA LEU A 20 -4.36 -9.67 -4.70
C LEU A 20 -5.46 -10.70 -4.40
N GLU A 21 -6.65 -10.48 -4.96
CA GLU A 21 -7.62 -11.55 -5.12
C GLU A 21 -7.37 -12.30 -6.43
N ALA A 22 -7.58 -13.60 -6.42
CA ALA A 22 -7.26 -14.45 -7.56
C ALA A 22 -8.22 -15.63 -7.70
N THR A 23 -8.11 -16.35 -8.81
CA THR A 23 -8.97 -17.51 -9.11
C THR A 23 -8.76 -18.71 -8.17
N GLY A 24 -7.76 -18.71 -7.28
CA GLY A 24 -7.44 -19.85 -6.41
C GLY A 24 -6.02 -19.83 -5.84
N LEU A 25 -5.57 -20.97 -5.31
CA LEU A 25 -4.25 -21.13 -4.68
C LEU A 25 -3.20 -21.71 -5.64
N PRO A 26 -1.88 -21.64 -5.32
CA PRO A 26 -0.78 -21.98 -6.24
C PRO A 26 -0.89 -23.31 -7.00
N PRO A 27 -1.36 -24.44 -6.41
CA PRO A 27 -1.52 -25.69 -7.15
C PRO A 27 -2.43 -25.56 -8.38
N SER A 28 -3.37 -24.61 -8.36
CA SER A 28 -4.29 -24.33 -9.47
C SER A 28 -3.69 -23.45 -10.55
N ARG A 29 -2.49 -22.86 -10.35
CA ARG A 29 -1.89 -21.80 -11.20
C ARG A 29 -2.82 -20.60 -11.36
N PRO A 30 -3.11 -19.87 -10.27
CA PRO A 30 -4.16 -18.86 -10.26
C PRO A 30 -3.84 -17.66 -11.14
N LYS A 31 -4.87 -16.91 -11.55
CA LYS A 31 -4.78 -15.64 -12.29
C LYS A 31 -5.37 -14.52 -11.43
N ILE A 32 -4.80 -13.32 -11.54
CA ILE A 32 -5.24 -12.16 -10.74
C ILE A 32 -6.65 -11.77 -11.17
N ALA A 33 -7.53 -11.55 -10.19
CA ALA A 33 -8.92 -11.12 -10.37
C ALA A 33 -9.17 -9.72 -9.81
N GLU A 34 -8.46 -9.34 -8.75
CA GLU A 34 -8.48 -8.00 -8.19
C GLU A 34 -7.07 -7.64 -7.72
N LEU A 35 -6.67 -6.40 -7.93
CA LEU A 35 -5.39 -5.88 -7.47
C LEU A 35 -5.66 -4.57 -6.75
N CYS A 36 -5.15 -4.43 -5.53
CA CYS A 36 -5.15 -3.13 -4.86
C CYS A 36 -3.77 -2.73 -4.33
N LEU A 37 -3.45 -1.45 -4.49
CA LEU A 37 -2.20 -0.80 -4.10
C LEU A 37 -2.52 0.47 -3.31
N PHE A 38 -1.99 0.58 -2.10
CA PHE A 38 -2.02 1.80 -1.29
C PHE A 38 -0.59 2.27 -1.02
N ALA A 39 -0.22 3.45 -1.52
CA ALA A 39 1.08 4.03 -1.25
C ALA A 39 1.01 4.95 -0.02
N VAL A 40 1.85 4.66 0.97
CA VAL A 40 1.98 5.41 2.22
C VAL A 40 3.44 5.79 2.43
N THR A 41 3.70 7.07 2.65
CA THR A 41 5.06 7.55 2.93
C THR A 41 5.56 7.05 4.29
N ARG A 42 6.88 6.85 4.44
CA ARG A 42 7.53 6.59 5.74
C ARG A 42 7.04 7.55 6.81
N HIS A 43 7.09 8.86 6.54
CA HIS A 43 6.72 9.89 7.51
C HIS A 43 5.32 9.68 8.09
N ALA A 44 4.34 9.28 7.27
CA ALA A 44 2.99 9.00 7.73
C ALA A 44 2.89 7.72 8.59
N LEU A 45 3.76 6.73 8.40
CA LEU A 45 3.78 5.51 9.22
C LEU A 45 4.55 5.69 10.54
N GLU A 46 5.54 6.58 10.57
CA GLU A 46 6.33 6.92 11.77
C GLU A 46 5.65 7.97 12.64
N ASN A 47 4.67 8.72 12.10
CA ASN A 47 4.01 9.78 12.85
C ASN A 47 3.14 9.20 13.98
N PRO A 48 3.37 9.58 15.25
CA PRO A 48 2.61 9.10 16.40
C PRO A 48 1.10 9.28 16.30
N GLN A 49 0.61 10.29 15.56
CA GLN A 49 -0.82 10.50 15.38
C GLN A 49 -1.52 9.34 14.64
N TYR A 50 -0.76 8.56 13.89
CA TYR A 50 -1.20 7.39 13.12
C TYR A 50 -0.72 6.08 13.74
N SER A 51 -0.06 6.10 14.89
CA SER A 51 0.40 4.90 15.59
C SER A 51 0.02 4.97 17.06
N ASP A 52 -0.78 4.02 17.53
CA ASP A 52 -1.02 3.86 18.97
C ASP A 52 -0.43 2.52 19.41
N LEU A 53 0.84 2.56 19.84
CA LEU A 53 1.62 1.38 20.21
C LEU A 53 1.20 0.80 21.57
N TYR A 54 0.49 1.57 22.40
CA TYR A 54 0.12 1.18 23.77
C TYR A 54 -1.37 0.87 23.90
N SER A 55 -2.20 1.31 22.96
CA SER A 55 -3.63 1.03 22.94
C SER A 55 -3.98 -0.18 22.10
N LYS A 56 -5.04 -0.87 22.52
CA LYS A 56 -5.73 -1.87 21.69
C LYS A 56 -6.76 -1.23 20.75
N GLN A 57 -6.82 0.10 20.68
CA GLN A 57 -7.69 0.81 19.75
C GLN A 57 -7.11 0.74 18.33
N ILE A 58 -8.02 0.76 17.35
CA ILE A 58 -7.64 0.82 15.94
C ILE A 58 -7.01 2.20 15.69
N PRO A 59 -5.77 2.28 15.16
CA PRO A 59 -5.11 3.55 14.91
C PRO A 59 -5.85 4.34 13.83
N LEU A 60 -5.67 5.66 13.86
CA LEU A 60 -6.15 6.52 12.78
C LEU A 60 -5.47 6.11 11.47
N PHE A 61 -6.28 5.95 10.42
CA PHE A 61 -5.76 5.62 9.10
C PHE A 61 -4.99 6.83 8.53
N PRO A 62 -3.81 6.65 7.90
CA PRO A 62 -3.07 7.78 7.34
C PRO A 62 -3.92 8.56 6.34
N ARG A 63 -3.94 9.90 6.44
CA ARG A 63 -4.82 10.73 5.61
C ARG A 63 -4.29 10.93 4.18
N LEU A 64 -2.97 10.98 4.04
CA LEU A 64 -2.28 11.16 2.76
C LEU A 64 -1.87 9.78 2.23
N VAL A 65 -2.72 9.19 1.41
CA VAL A 65 -2.55 7.86 0.82
C VAL A 65 -2.99 7.91 -0.63
N ASP A 66 -2.12 7.52 -1.54
CA ASP A 66 -2.50 7.26 -2.93
C ASP A 66 -3.05 5.84 -3.04
N LYS A 67 -4.14 5.65 -3.79
CA LYS A 67 -4.80 4.36 -3.94
C LYS A 67 -5.01 4.01 -5.41
N LEU A 68 -4.76 2.75 -5.76
CA LEU A 68 -5.15 2.15 -7.03
C LEU A 68 -5.76 0.78 -6.74
N CYS A 69 -7.07 0.61 -6.96
CA CYS A 69 -7.70 -0.72 -6.96
C CYS A 69 -8.34 -0.98 -8.33
N VAL A 70 -8.12 -2.17 -8.89
CA VAL A 70 -8.59 -2.55 -10.22
C VAL A 70 -9.06 -4.01 -10.22
N CYS A 71 -10.28 -4.26 -10.68
CA CYS A 71 -10.75 -5.60 -11.00
C CYS A 71 -10.26 -6.01 -12.40
N ILE A 72 -9.72 -7.21 -12.52
CA ILE A 72 -9.05 -7.75 -13.70
C ILE A 72 -9.74 -9.05 -14.09
N ASP A 73 -10.23 -9.19 -15.33
CA ASP A 73 -10.81 -10.46 -15.78
C ASP A 73 -9.70 -11.54 -15.89
N PRO A 74 -9.72 -12.59 -15.06
CA PRO A 74 -8.65 -13.58 -15.04
C PRO A 74 -8.62 -14.46 -16.30
N ARG A 75 -9.67 -14.43 -17.15
CA ARG A 75 -9.86 -15.33 -18.30
C ARG A 75 -9.67 -16.81 -17.95
N LYS A 76 -10.02 -17.14 -16.72
CA LYS A 76 -9.88 -18.46 -16.12
C LYS A 76 -10.98 -18.66 -15.06
N PRO A 77 -11.58 -19.86 -14.96
CA PRO A 77 -12.52 -20.17 -13.91
C PRO A 77 -11.95 -19.98 -12.50
N PHE A 78 -12.74 -19.38 -11.60
CA PHE A 78 -12.47 -19.40 -10.16
C PHE A 78 -12.68 -20.83 -9.62
N THR A 79 -11.87 -21.22 -8.63
CA THR A 79 -12.24 -22.37 -7.81
C THR A 79 -13.47 -22.03 -6.95
N PRO A 80 -14.28 -23.04 -6.54
CA PRO A 80 -15.46 -22.78 -5.71
C PRO A 80 -15.13 -22.00 -4.43
N THR A 81 -14.01 -22.34 -3.78
CA THR A 81 -13.55 -21.63 -2.58
C THR A 81 -13.16 -20.20 -2.88
N ALA A 82 -12.39 -19.93 -3.95
CA ALA A 82 -11.98 -18.57 -4.30
C ALA A 82 -13.19 -17.69 -4.59
N SER A 83 -14.14 -18.18 -5.39
CA SER A 83 -15.37 -17.43 -5.70
C SER A 83 -16.20 -17.18 -4.43
N SER A 84 -16.31 -18.17 -3.55
CA SER A 84 -17.07 -18.04 -2.30
C SER A 84 -16.47 -17.04 -1.32
N ILE A 85 -15.13 -16.97 -1.17
CA ILE A 85 -14.52 -16.07 -0.18
C ILE A 85 -14.44 -14.64 -0.71
N THR A 86 -14.14 -14.47 -2.00
CA THR A 86 -13.95 -13.15 -2.62
C THR A 86 -15.25 -12.49 -3.07
N GLY A 87 -16.30 -13.29 -3.26
CA GLY A 87 -17.53 -12.84 -3.91
C GLY A 87 -17.35 -12.53 -5.40
N LEU A 88 -16.21 -12.92 -6.00
CA LEU A 88 -15.92 -12.70 -7.42
C LEU A 88 -16.30 -13.92 -8.27
N SER A 89 -16.83 -13.67 -9.46
CA SER A 89 -17.19 -14.73 -10.41
C SER A 89 -16.94 -14.32 -11.87
N ASN A 90 -16.57 -15.28 -12.73
CA ASN A 90 -16.39 -15.00 -14.17
C ASN A 90 -17.63 -14.39 -14.84
N GLU A 91 -18.81 -14.73 -14.34
CA GLU A 91 -20.08 -14.22 -14.85
C GLU A 91 -20.21 -12.71 -14.58
N GLU A 92 -19.84 -12.24 -13.39
CA GLU A 92 -19.83 -10.82 -13.05
C GLU A 92 -18.76 -10.05 -13.84
N PHE A 93 -17.56 -10.61 -14.03
CA PHE A 93 -16.53 -9.99 -14.87
C PHE A 93 -17.04 -9.80 -16.31
N SER A 94 -17.70 -10.83 -16.86
CA SER A 94 -18.27 -10.80 -18.21
C SER A 94 -19.40 -9.77 -18.33
N ARG A 95 -20.35 -9.78 -17.38
CA ARG A 95 -21.47 -8.81 -17.35
C ARG A 95 -20.99 -7.36 -17.23
N ASN A 96 -19.94 -7.13 -16.42
CA ASN A 96 -19.35 -5.81 -16.21
C ASN A 96 -18.26 -5.45 -17.22
N LYS A 97 -18.03 -6.29 -18.24
CA LYS A 97 -17.07 -6.06 -19.34
C LYS A 97 -15.68 -5.66 -18.85
N ARG A 98 -15.23 -6.29 -17.76
CA ARG A 98 -13.91 -6.05 -17.19
C ARG A 98 -12.83 -6.56 -18.15
N GLN A 99 -11.71 -5.85 -18.20
CA GLN A 99 -10.60 -6.21 -19.07
C GLN A 99 -9.67 -7.18 -18.37
N SER A 100 -9.02 -8.04 -19.14
CA SER A 100 -7.99 -8.93 -18.62
C SER A 100 -6.69 -8.19 -18.28
N PHE A 101 -5.78 -8.86 -17.59
CA PHE A 101 -4.44 -8.33 -17.34
C PHE A 101 -3.77 -8.01 -18.69
N ASN A 102 -3.38 -6.75 -18.89
CA ASN A 102 -2.89 -6.22 -20.16
C ASN A 102 -1.89 -5.08 -19.95
N ILE A 103 -1.40 -4.49 -21.05
CA ILE A 103 -0.43 -3.40 -21.02
C ILE A 103 -0.95 -2.13 -20.31
N HIS A 104 -2.26 -1.87 -20.33
CA HIS A 104 -2.85 -0.72 -19.63
C HIS A 104 -2.77 -0.88 -18.11
N VAL A 105 -2.99 -2.09 -17.59
CA VAL A 105 -2.77 -2.39 -16.16
C VAL A 105 -1.32 -2.12 -15.77
N LEU A 106 -0.36 -2.55 -16.60
CA LEU A 106 1.06 -2.25 -16.35
C LEU A 106 1.36 -0.75 -16.39
N HIS A 107 0.81 -0.01 -17.34
CA HIS A 107 0.98 1.44 -17.40
C HIS A 107 0.39 2.14 -16.16
N MET A 108 -0.77 1.69 -15.66
CA MET A 108 -1.34 2.20 -14.41
C MET A 108 -0.39 1.96 -13.23
N ILE A 109 0.12 0.73 -13.06
CA ILE A 109 1.07 0.40 -11.97
C ILE A 109 2.35 1.22 -12.10
N THR A 110 2.90 1.32 -13.32
CA THR A 110 4.15 2.07 -13.58
C THR A 110 3.99 3.55 -13.29
N ALA A 111 2.88 4.16 -13.74
CA ALA A 111 2.58 5.56 -13.47
C ALA A 111 2.30 5.79 -11.98
N PHE A 112 1.59 4.86 -11.32
CA PHE A 112 1.33 4.91 -9.87
C PHE A 112 2.65 4.91 -9.09
N PHE A 113 3.60 4.03 -9.44
CA PHE A 113 4.93 3.96 -8.81
C PHE A 113 5.79 5.17 -9.13
N GLY A 114 5.77 5.66 -10.37
CA GLY A 114 6.55 6.82 -10.80
C GLY A 114 6.17 8.14 -10.11
N ARG A 115 5.01 8.19 -9.45
CA ARG A 115 4.58 9.33 -8.63
C ARG A 115 5.08 9.26 -7.18
N GLN A 116 5.56 8.11 -6.72
CA GLN A 116 5.96 7.90 -5.33
C GLN A 116 7.41 8.29 -5.08
N CYS A 117 7.75 8.62 -3.83
CA CYS A 117 9.12 8.95 -3.45
C CYS A 117 9.95 7.65 -3.30
N PRO A 118 11.03 7.44 -4.08
CA PRO A 118 11.89 6.27 -3.91
C PRO A 118 12.78 6.39 -2.66
N PRO A 119 13.31 5.27 -2.11
CA PRO A 119 13.12 3.90 -2.58
C PRO A 119 11.72 3.43 -2.22
N ILE A 120 11.13 2.65 -3.12
CA ILE A 120 9.78 2.11 -2.97
C ILE A 120 9.90 0.66 -2.51
N CYS A 121 9.09 0.28 -1.52
CA CYS A 121 8.95 -1.11 -1.09
C CYS A 121 7.50 -1.58 -1.22
N LEU A 122 7.28 -2.63 -2.01
CA LEU A 122 6.02 -3.35 -2.10
C LEU A 122 5.84 -4.24 -0.88
N VAL A 123 4.75 -4.04 -0.14
CA VAL A 123 4.48 -4.70 1.13
C VAL A 123 3.23 -5.55 1.00
N ALA A 124 3.33 -6.85 1.23
CA ALA A 124 2.18 -7.76 1.24
C ALA A 124 2.27 -8.75 2.40
N HIS A 125 1.14 -9.29 2.82
CA HIS A 125 1.08 -10.28 3.88
C HIS A 125 1.17 -11.70 3.32
N ASN A 126 2.24 -12.45 3.65
CA ASN A 126 2.60 -13.68 2.93
C ASN A 126 2.93 -13.44 1.44
N GLY A 127 3.32 -12.20 1.09
CA GLY A 127 3.64 -11.81 -0.28
C GLY A 127 4.75 -12.64 -0.93
N SER A 128 5.72 -13.12 -0.15
CA SER A 128 6.78 -14.00 -0.69
C SER A 128 6.25 -15.36 -1.12
N GLY A 129 5.18 -15.83 -0.49
CA GLY A 129 4.53 -17.11 -0.78
C GLY A 129 3.39 -17.01 -1.79
N TYR A 130 2.92 -15.81 -2.13
CA TYR A 130 1.72 -15.64 -2.95
C TYR A 130 1.77 -14.42 -3.88
N ASP A 131 1.60 -13.20 -3.35
CA ASP A 131 1.34 -12.00 -4.15
C ASP A 131 2.48 -11.67 -5.11
N PHE A 132 3.72 -11.69 -4.62
CA PHE A 132 4.87 -11.29 -5.44
C PHE A 132 5.13 -12.29 -6.56
N PRO A 133 5.19 -13.61 -6.32
CA PRO A 133 5.30 -14.59 -7.40
C PRO A 133 4.14 -14.52 -8.39
N LEU A 134 2.90 -14.29 -7.92
CA LEU A 134 1.72 -14.22 -8.80
C LEU A 134 1.77 -12.99 -9.71
N LEU A 135 2.03 -11.81 -9.14
CA LEU A 135 2.23 -10.59 -9.91
C LEU A 135 3.37 -10.75 -10.91
N LYS A 136 4.47 -11.38 -10.52
CA LYS A 136 5.60 -11.65 -11.42
C LYS A 136 5.21 -12.58 -12.58
N ALA A 137 4.35 -13.57 -12.33
CA ALA A 137 3.84 -14.46 -13.37
C ALA A 137 2.98 -13.70 -14.40
N GLU A 138 2.08 -12.80 -13.96
CA GLU A 138 1.26 -11.99 -14.88
C GLU A 138 2.12 -10.99 -15.67
N LEU A 139 3.08 -10.32 -15.03
CA LEU A 139 4.01 -9.41 -15.71
C LEU A 139 4.85 -10.13 -16.78
N ALA A 140 5.29 -11.37 -16.50
CA ALA A 140 6.05 -12.16 -17.46
C ALA A 140 5.25 -12.48 -18.74
N THR A 141 3.92 -12.57 -18.66
CA THR A 141 3.06 -12.80 -19.85
C THR A 141 3.10 -11.64 -20.84
N LEU A 142 3.44 -10.44 -20.38
CA LEU A 142 3.58 -9.25 -21.22
C LEU A 142 4.98 -9.13 -21.84
N GLY A 143 5.89 -10.07 -21.56
CA GLY A 143 7.27 -10.06 -22.07
C GLY A 143 8.14 -8.95 -21.46
N ILE A 144 7.74 -8.40 -20.31
CA ILE A 144 8.40 -7.27 -19.68
C ILE A 144 9.09 -7.73 -18.39
N ALA A 145 10.39 -7.42 -18.27
CA ALA A 145 11.08 -7.43 -16.99
C ALA A 145 10.52 -6.26 -16.15
N GLY A 146 9.42 -6.51 -15.44
CA GLY A 146 8.73 -5.47 -14.68
C GLY A 146 9.40 -5.16 -13.33
N LEU A 147 9.39 -3.87 -12.98
CA LEU A 147 9.66 -3.29 -11.66
C LEU A 147 11.09 -3.48 -11.11
N ASP A 148 12.10 -3.23 -11.95
CA ASP A 148 13.52 -3.50 -11.63
C ASP A 148 14.13 -2.63 -10.51
N GLU A 149 13.48 -1.52 -10.14
CA GLU A 149 13.94 -0.58 -9.09
C GLU A 149 13.09 -0.62 -7.81
N ILE A 150 12.20 -1.60 -7.68
CA ILE A 150 11.27 -1.71 -6.56
C ILE A 150 11.75 -2.79 -5.61
N TYR A 151 11.74 -2.52 -4.31
CA TYR A 151 11.95 -3.53 -3.29
C TYR A 151 10.64 -4.22 -2.93
N CYS A 152 10.68 -5.40 -2.31
CA CYS A 152 9.51 -6.03 -1.72
C CYS A 152 9.83 -6.64 -0.35
N ALA A 153 8.84 -6.62 0.53
CA ALA A 153 8.94 -7.14 1.88
C ALA A 153 7.64 -7.84 2.31
N ASP A 154 7.80 -8.89 3.11
CA ASP A 154 6.70 -9.75 3.55
C ASP A 154 6.42 -9.53 5.03
N THR A 155 5.24 -9.00 5.36
CA THR A 155 4.89 -8.69 6.76
C THR A 155 4.75 -9.95 7.60
N LEU A 156 4.35 -11.10 7.04
CA LEU A 156 4.29 -12.36 7.78
C LEU A 156 5.69 -12.77 8.26
N ARG A 157 6.70 -12.61 7.40
CA ARG A 157 8.11 -12.90 7.75
C ARG A 157 8.65 -11.89 8.76
N ALA A 158 8.38 -10.61 8.56
CA ALA A 158 8.82 -9.53 9.45
C ALA A 158 8.26 -9.72 10.87
N MET A 159 6.96 -9.94 10.99
CA MET A 159 6.28 -10.13 12.29
C MET A 159 6.84 -11.33 13.05
N LYS A 160 7.03 -12.47 12.38
CA LYS A 160 7.64 -13.67 12.97
C LYS A 160 9.07 -13.40 13.46
N ALA A 161 9.87 -12.68 12.68
CA ALA A 161 11.25 -12.34 13.03
C ALA A 161 11.31 -11.42 14.26
N LEU A 162 10.46 -10.40 14.31
CA LEU A 162 10.40 -9.47 15.43
C LEU A 162 9.95 -10.16 16.73
N ASP A 163 8.92 -11.01 16.66
CA ASP A 163 8.45 -11.74 17.84
C ASP A 163 9.45 -12.79 18.35
N SER A 164 10.23 -13.39 17.45
CA SER A 164 11.29 -14.34 17.81
C SER A 164 12.46 -13.66 18.52
N LYS A 165 12.82 -12.42 18.13
CA LYS A 165 13.83 -11.60 18.84
C LYS A 165 13.37 -11.24 20.26
N ASN A 166 12.11 -10.87 20.42
CA ASN A 166 11.55 -10.51 21.73
C ASN A 166 11.35 -11.71 22.68
N SER A 167 11.37 -12.94 22.14
CA SER A 167 11.24 -14.18 22.92
C SER A 167 12.59 -14.74 23.40
N GLN A 168 13.72 -14.12 23.03
CA GLN A 168 15.02 -14.48 23.58
C GLN A 168 15.12 -13.96 25.02
N PRO A 169 15.52 -14.78 26.01
CA PRO A 169 15.57 -14.36 27.40
C PRO A 169 16.67 -13.31 27.58
N HIS A 170 16.28 -12.04 27.74
CA HIS A 170 17.13 -11.08 28.42
C HIS A 170 17.42 -11.61 29.83
N GLN A 171 18.66 -11.44 30.28
CA GLN A 171 19.30 -12.01 31.47
C GLN A 171 18.72 -11.49 32.80
N TYR A 172 17.40 -11.50 32.97
CA TYR A 172 16.70 -11.21 34.22
C TYR A 172 15.37 -11.99 34.25
N PRO A 173 15.23 -13.03 35.09
CA PRO A 173 13.99 -13.78 35.19
C PRO A 173 12.98 -13.00 36.06
N CYS A 174 12.10 -12.21 35.44
CA CYS A 174 10.85 -11.79 36.10
C CYS A 174 9.61 -12.14 35.25
N GLN A 175 8.98 -13.23 35.66
CA GLN A 175 7.53 -13.41 35.76
C GLN A 175 6.67 -12.98 34.56
N GLN A 176 6.52 -13.90 33.61
CA GLN A 176 5.31 -14.73 33.46
C GLN A 176 5.44 -15.46 32.12
N ALA A 177 6.11 -16.61 32.13
CA ALA A 177 5.97 -17.57 31.06
C ALA A 177 4.48 -17.96 31.02
N SER A 178 3.76 -17.45 30.02
CA SER A 178 2.38 -17.85 29.78
C SER A 178 2.36 -19.35 29.56
N GLN A 179 1.85 -20.06 30.56
CA GLN A 179 1.43 -21.46 30.49
C GLN A 179 0.51 -21.62 29.26
N PHE A 180 0.64 -22.77 28.57
CA PHE A 180 -0.04 -23.21 27.35
C PHE A 180 0.64 -22.87 26.01
N GLY A 181 1.38 -23.85 25.48
CA GLY A 181 2.04 -23.85 24.17
C GLY A 181 1.10 -23.85 22.96
N ARG A 182 0.22 -22.85 22.83
CA ARG A 182 -0.48 -22.59 21.56
C ARG A 182 0.46 -21.83 20.64
N LYS A 183 0.78 -22.41 19.48
CA LYS A 183 1.53 -21.73 18.41
C LYS A 183 0.82 -20.41 18.07
N LYS A 184 1.53 -19.28 18.18
CA LYS A 184 1.01 -17.98 17.75
C LYS A 184 0.60 -18.05 16.28
N LYS A 185 -0.62 -17.60 16.00
CA LYS A 185 -1.12 -17.50 14.63
C LYS A 185 -0.73 -16.15 14.04
N TYR A 186 -0.44 -16.15 12.75
CA TYR A 186 0.05 -14.97 12.04
C TYR A 186 -0.73 -14.72 10.74
N SER A 187 -1.94 -15.27 10.57
CA SER A 187 -2.77 -14.81 9.46
C SER A 187 -3.09 -13.33 9.66
N LEU A 188 -3.39 -12.61 8.58
CA LEU A 188 -3.71 -11.19 8.66
C LEU A 188 -4.88 -10.93 9.63
N CYS A 189 -5.92 -11.75 9.52
CA CYS A 189 -7.09 -11.72 10.41
C CYS A 189 -6.71 -12.02 11.88
N ASP A 190 -5.88 -13.04 12.13
CA ASP A 190 -5.44 -13.36 13.50
C ASP A 190 -4.60 -12.23 14.10
N LEU A 191 -3.71 -11.59 13.32
CA LEU A 191 -2.91 -10.44 13.77
C LEU A 191 -3.81 -9.25 14.09
N TYR A 192 -4.74 -8.92 13.20
CA TYR A 192 -5.69 -7.83 13.41
C TYR A 192 -6.53 -8.06 14.67
N TYR A 193 -7.10 -9.26 14.83
CA TYR A 193 -7.84 -9.64 16.02
C TYR A 193 -6.96 -9.63 17.28
N GLN A 194 -5.71 -10.05 17.18
CA GLN A 194 -4.78 -9.99 18.31
C GLN A 194 -4.57 -8.57 18.81
N PHE A 195 -4.39 -7.60 17.91
CA PHE A 195 -4.16 -6.20 18.26
C PHE A 195 -5.44 -5.49 18.74
N TYR A 196 -6.54 -5.66 18.02
CA TYR A 196 -7.72 -4.81 18.22
C TYR A 196 -8.93 -5.49 18.86
N LYS A 197 -8.86 -6.81 19.08
CA LYS A 197 -9.96 -7.62 19.65
C LYS A 197 -11.27 -7.54 18.86
N VAL A 198 -11.19 -7.18 17.59
CA VAL A 198 -12.30 -7.17 16.63
C VAL A 198 -11.83 -7.80 15.32
N TYR A 199 -12.76 -8.34 14.54
CA TYR A 199 -12.45 -8.89 13.22
C TYR A 199 -12.37 -7.78 12.17
N PRO A 200 -11.52 -7.94 11.14
CA PRO A 200 -11.47 -6.99 10.04
C PRO A 200 -12.79 -6.95 9.26
N GLN A 201 -13.09 -5.80 8.66
CA GLN A 201 -14.22 -5.61 7.77
C GLN A 201 -13.79 -5.89 6.32
N ASN A 202 -14.72 -6.36 5.49
CA ASN A 202 -14.51 -6.60 4.06
C ASN A 202 -13.30 -7.51 3.74
N SER A 203 -13.04 -8.50 4.60
CA SER A 203 -12.03 -9.53 4.34
C SER A 203 -12.28 -10.19 2.98
N HIS A 204 -11.20 -10.53 2.27
CA HIS A 204 -11.27 -11.13 0.92
C HIS A 204 -11.81 -10.18 -0.15
N SER A 205 -11.66 -8.88 0.08
CA SER A 205 -11.59 -7.88 -0.99
C SER A 205 -10.19 -7.29 -0.97
N ALA A 206 -9.59 -7.02 -2.13
CA ALA A 206 -8.22 -6.53 -2.19
C ALA A 206 -8.06 -5.20 -1.43
N GLU A 207 -9.04 -4.29 -1.51
CA GLU A 207 -9.01 -3.04 -0.74
C GLU A 207 -9.13 -3.29 0.76
N GLY A 208 -10.07 -4.14 1.18
CA GLY A 208 -10.31 -4.45 2.59
C GLY A 208 -9.10 -5.08 3.27
N ASP A 209 -8.43 -5.99 2.58
CA ASP A 209 -7.24 -6.67 3.08
C ASP A 209 -6.00 -5.74 3.07
N VAL A 210 -5.84 -4.85 2.08
CA VAL A 210 -4.83 -3.77 2.14
C VAL A 210 -5.06 -2.84 3.34
N VAL A 211 -6.30 -2.41 3.59
CA VAL A 211 -6.63 -1.55 4.75
C VAL A 211 -6.32 -2.27 6.06
N THR A 212 -6.66 -3.55 6.15
CA THR A 212 -6.37 -4.39 7.31
C THR A 212 -4.86 -4.53 7.52
N LEU A 213 -4.11 -4.75 6.45
CA LEU A 213 -2.65 -4.84 6.45
C LEU A 213 -1.99 -3.56 6.94
N ILE A 214 -2.44 -2.39 6.48
CA ILE A 214 -1.92 -1.10 6.93
C ILE A 214 -2.13 -0.93 8.43
N ARG A 215 -3.32 -1.24 8.95
CA ARG A 215 -3.60 -1.15 10.39
C ARG A 215 -2.70 -2.08 11.19
N VAL A 216 -2.58 -3.34 10.77
CA VAL A 216 -1.64 -4.31 11.38
C VAL A 216 -0.21 -3.77 11.34
N PHE A 217 0.21 -3.14 10.25
CA PHE A 217 1.53 -2.53 10.12
C PHE A 217 1.71 -1.37 11.11
N GLN A 218 0.72 -0.48 11.25
CA GLN A 218 0.78 0.69 12.14
C GLN A 218 1.03 0.32 13.61
N GLN A 219 0.61 -0.88 14.06
CA GLN A 219 0.85 -1.36 15.43
C GLN A 219 2.31 -1.68 15.74
N ARG A 220 3.14 -1.86 14.71
CA ARG A 220 4.56 -2.20 14.83
C ARG A 220 5.38 -1.39 13.83
N ALA A 221 4.92 -0.19 13.46
CA ALA A 221 5.44 0.54 12.31
C ALA A 221 6.96 0.76 12.39
N LEU A 222 7.47 1.28 13.51
CA LEU A 222 8.89 1.55 13.69
C LEU A 222 9.75 0.27 13.56
N ASP A 223 9.32 -0.82 14.22
CA ASP A 223 10.00 -2.11 14.15
C ASP A 223 9.99 -2.69 12.72
N LEU A 224 8.84 -2.59 12.04
CA LEU A 224 8.64 -3.12 10.70
C LEU A 224 9.42 -2.32 9.66
N ILE A 225 9.42 -0.99 9.75
CA ILE A 225 10.21 -0.10 8.88
C ILE A 225 11.69 -0.43 9.04
N CYS A 226 12.20 -0.46 10.28
CA CYS A 226 13.60 -0.79 10.56
C CYS A 226 13.97 -2.19 10.03
N TRP A 227 13.08 -3.18 10.23
CA TRP A 227 13.28 -4.52 9.67
C TRP A 227 13.33 -4.49 8.14
N MET A 228 12.42 -3.76 7.48
CA MET A 228 12.33 -3.70 6.02
C MET A 228 13.51 -2.95 5.40
N ASP A 229 14.01 -1.88 6.02
CA ASP A 229 15.21 -1.17 5.56
C ASP A 229 16.43 -2.11 5.46
N SER A 230 16.47 -3.16 6.30
CA SER A 230 17.56 -4.14 6.32
C SER A 230 17.26 -5.42 5.54
N ASN A 231 15.99 -5.77 5.31
CA ASN A 231 15.59 -7.11 4.83
C ASN A 231 14.72 -7.10 3.56
N ALA A 232 14.27 -5.93 3.10
CA ALA A 232 13.58 -5.84 1.82
C ALA A 232 14.55 -6.28 0.71
N ARG A 233 14.02 -6.97 -0.30
CA ARG A 233 14.80 -7.50 -1.42
C ARG A 233 14.32 -6.88 -2.73
N PRO A 234 15.14 -6.83 -3.78
CA PRO A 234 14.70 -6.28 -5.05
C PRO A 234 13.61 -7.19 -5.64
N PHE A 235 12.50 -6.62 -6.10
CA PHE A 235 11.35 -7.37 -6.61
C PHE A 235 11.72 -8.21 -7.86
N ASN A 236 12.72 -7.77 -8.63
CA ASN A 236 13.22 -8.54 -9.76
C ASN A 236 13.84 -9.89 -9.37
N THR A 237 14.27 -10.08 -8.12
CA THR A 237 14.76 -11.37 -7.59
C THR A 237 13.63 -12.36 -7.28
N VAL A 238 12.38 -11.91 -7.30
CA VAL A 238 11.21 -12.78 -7.10
C VAL A 238 11.02 -13.66 -8.33
N GLY A 239 10.99 -14.98 -8.13
CA GLY A 239 10.62 -15.93 -9.18
C GLY A 239 9.12 -15.88 -9.48
N ALA A 240 8.75 -15.96 -10.76
CA ALA A 240 7.35 -16.12 -11.16
C ALA A 240 6.75 -17.37 -10.54
N MET A 241 5.49 -17.29 -10.07
CA MET A 241 4.76 -18.41 -9.45
C MET A 241 4.74 -19.64 -10.34
N TYR A 242 4.64 -19.42 -11.65
CA TYR A 242 4.71 -20.44 -12.68
C TYR A 242 5.23 -19.84 -13.99
N LYS A 243 5.81 -20.69 -14.84
CA LYS A 243 6.11 -20.34 -16.25
C LYS A 243 4.87 -20.58 -17.09
N GLU A 244 4.52 -19.68 -18.02
CA GLU A 244 3.50 -20.00 -19.01
C GLU A 244 4.00 -21.08 -19.97
N ASN A 245 3.08 -21.95 -20.42
CA ASN A 245 3.40 -22.92 -21.46
C ASN A 245 3.58 -22.16 -22.78
N GLU A 246 4.66 -22.45 -23.51
CA GLU A 246 5.03 -21.82 -24.80
C GLU A 246 3.87 -21.76 -25.83
N ARG A 247 2.87 -22.65 -25.71
CA ARG A 247 1.70 -22.71 -26.59
C ARG A 247 0.76 -21.49 -26.54
N TYR A 248 0.77 -20.69 -25.46
CA TYR A 248 -0.06 -19.47 -25.38
C TYR A 248 0.70 -18.19 -25.75
N ALA A 249 2.04 -18.24 -25.80
CA ALA A 249 2.89 -17.10 -26.14
C ALA A 249 2.75 -16.66 -27.62
N SER A 250 2.29 -17.56 -28.50
CA SER A 250 2.13 -17.26 -29.93
C SER A 250 0.99 -16.29 -30.26
N TYR A 251 0.01 -16.11 -29.35
CA TYR A 251 -1.10 -15.18 -29.55
C TYR A 251 -0.80 -13.75 -29.09
N SER A 252 0.27 -13.54 -28.30
CA SER A 252 0.58 -12.23 -27.68
C SER A 252 1.58 -11.39 -28.50
N GLN A 253 2.14 -11.93 -29.58
CA GLN A 253 3.18 -11.27 -30.38
C GLN A 253 2.61 -10.44 -31.53
N ILE A 254 1.83 -9.41 -31.25
CA ILE A 254 1.73 -8.25 -32.16
C ILE A 254 1.71 -6.99 -31.29
N LEU A 255 2.89 -6.51 -30.89
CA LEU A 255 3.04 -5.16 -30.35
C LEU A 255 3.54 -4.25 -31.47
N PRO A 256 2.82 -3.17 -31.84
CA PRO A 256 3.31 -2.19 -32.81
C PRO A 256 4.62 -1.55 -32.32
N SER A 257 5.59 -1.38 -33.22
CA SER A 257 6.92 -0.84 -32.95
C SER A 257 6.93 0.58 -32.35
N SER A 258 5.78 1.26 -32.30
CA SER A 258 5.60 2.60 -31.72
C SER A 258 5.54 2.63 -30.19
N LEU A 259 5.57 1.48 -29.50
CA LEU A 259 5.45 1.39 -28.03
C LEU A 259 6.74 0.96 -27.31
N GLN A 260 7.87 0.84 -28.02
CA GLN A 260 9.16 0.61 -27.37
C GLN A 260 9.67 1.93 -26.74
N MET A 261 9.62 2.03 -25.41
CA MET A 261 10.30 3.11 -24.69
C MET A 261 11.82 2.93 -24.78
N GLN A 262 12.49 3.91 -25.40
CA GLN A 262 13.94 4.03 -25.31
C GLN A 262 14.34 4.73 -24.00
N PRO A 263 15.41 4.28 -23.31
CA PRO A 263 15.88 4.91 -22.09
C PRO A 263 16.49 6.28 -22.41
N ARG A 264 15.81 7.37 -22.03
CA ARG A 264 16.39 8.71 -22.05
C ARG A 264 17.40 8.85 -20.92
N ARG A 265 18.68 8.94 -21.26
CA ARG A 265 19.73 9.42 -20.35
C ARG A 265 19.40 10.87 -19.95
N ARG A 266 19.11 11.13 -18.68
CA ARG A 266 19.04 12.51 -18.16
C ARG A 266 20.46 13.02 -17.92
N GLY A 267 20.92 13.92 -18.78
CA GLY A 267 22.07 14.76 -18.51
C GLY A 267 21.72 15.78 -17.42
N VAL A 268 22.51 15.81 -16.35
CA VAL A 268 22.46 16.85 -15.32
C VAL A 268 23.01 18.13 -15.96
N THR A 269 22.17 19.17 -16.09
CA THR A 269 22.65 20.51 -16.42
C THR A 269 22.40 21.40 -15.22
N ALA A 270 23.49 21.81 -14.57
CA ALA A 270 23.49 22.82 -13.52
C ALA A 270 23.28 24.19 -14.17
N CYS A 271 22.24 24.92 -13.75
CA CYS A 271 22.05 26.31 -14.16
C CYS A 271 22.90 27.22 -13.25
N LEU A 272 24.05 27.65 -13.75
CA LEU A 272 24.70 28.89 -13.31
C LEU A 272 24.04 30.06 -14.05
N PHE A 273 23.56 31.06 -13.31
CA PHE A 273 23.25 32.38 -13.87
C PHE A 273 24.17 33.42 -13.22
N SER A 274 25.03 34.01 -14.05
CA SER A 274 25.79 35.23 -13.78
C SER A 274 25.03 36.43 -14.36
N GLY A 275 25.12 37.59 -13.70
CA GLY A 275 24.26 38.76 -13.92
C GLY A 275 24.81 39.89 -14.80
N HIS A 276 24.30 41.10 -14.50
CA HIS A 276 24.42 42.44 -15.11
C HIS A 276 23.45 42.72 -16.28
N ASP A 277 22.68 43.82 -16.36
CA ASP A 277 22.82 45.23 -15.89
C ASP A 277 21.42 45.82 -15.51
N ALA A 278 21.24 46.53 -14.38
CA ALA A 278 21.45 47.98 -14.10
C ALA A 278 20.41 48.96 -14.70
N GLY A 279 19.66 49.67 -13.84
CA GLY A 279 18.76 50.77 -14.21
C GLY A 279 17.84 51.24 -13.08
N PHE A 280 18.29 52.26 -12.34
CA PHE A 280 17.74 52.86 -11.12
C PHE A 280 16.59 53.86 -11.39
N MET A 281 15.47 53.79 -10.65
CA MET A 281 14.85 54.97 -10.00
C MET A 281 13.83 54.58 -8.92
N ASP A 282 13.90 55.33 -7.83
CA ASP A 282 13.25 55.21 -6.53
C ASP A 282 11.87 55.87 -6.50
N SER A 283 10.89 55.22 -5.87
CA SER A 283 9.78 55.89 -5.16
C SER A 283 9.02 54.90 -4.27
N THR A 284 9.36 54.94 -2.97
CA THR A 284 8.49 54.74 -1.80
C THR A 284 7.00 54.45 -2.03
N LEU A 285 6.51 53.28 -1.59
CA LEU A 285 5.21 53.13 -0.92
C LEU A 285 5.12 51.82 -0.10
N SER A 286 4.68 51.96 1.15
CA SER A 286 4.65 50.96 2.23
C SER A 286 3.64 49.80 2.01
N PRO A 287 3.75 48.67 2.74
CA PRO A 287 2.89 47.50 2.55
C PRO A 287 1.52 47.66 3.22
N LEU A 288 0.47 47.28 2.49
CA LEU A 288 -0.91 47.21 2.96
C LEU A 288 -1.09 46.02 3.92
N HIS A 289 -1.38 46.29 5.19
CA HIS A 289 -1.91 45.31 6.13
C HIS A 289 -3.34 44.91 5.72
N SER A 290 -3.57 43.64 5.41
CA SER A 290 -4.93 43.06 5.44
C SER A 290 -5.13 42.33 6.77
N GLY A 291 -5.74 43.01 7.73
CA GLY A 291 -6.19 42.41 8.98
C GLY A 291 -7.43 41.54 8.75
N THR A 292 -7.32 40.25 9.01
CA THR A 292 -8.48 39.38 9.24
C THR A 292 -8.86 39.49 10.71
N ALA A 293 -9.98 40.15 10.99
CA ALA A 293 -10.54 40.25 12.34
C ALA A 293 -10.93 38.86 12.85
N SER A 294 -10.23 38.37 13.86
CA SER A 294 -10.61 37.18 14.61
C SER A 294 -11.76 37.53 15.55
N PHE A 295 -12.93 36.90 15.37
CA PHE A 295 -14.04 37.02 16.32
C PHE A 295 -13.64 36.44 17.70
N PRO A 296 -14.01 37.09 18.82
CA PRO A 296 -13.77 36.57 20.15
C PRO A 296 -14.38 35.17 20.31
N ASP A 297 -13.65 34.23 20.92
CA ASP A 297 -14.07 32.82 21.00
C ASP A 297 -15.44 32.62 21.68
N GLU A 298 -15.88 33.55 22.53
CA GLU A 298 -17.22 33.54 23.12
C GLU A 298 -18.35 33.66 22.09
N MET A 299 -18.15 34.44 21.02
CA MET A 299 -19.13 34.58 19.94
C MET A 299 -19.24 33.30 19.09
N LYS A 300 -18.14 32.55 18.94
CA LYS A 300 -18.15 31.25 18.24
C LYS A 300 -18.92 30.20 19.04
N MET A 301 -18.76 30.19 20.36
CA MET A 301 -19.53 29.28 21.23
C MET A 301 -21.02 29.60 21.23
N LEU A 302 -21.40 30.88 21.23
CA LEU A 302 -22.80 31.28 21.11
C LEU A 302 -23.41 30.87 19.76
N LEU A 303 -22.65 30.98 18.67
CA LEU A 303 -23.09 30.56 17.33
C LEU A 303 -23.27 29.04 17.23
N LEU A 304 -22.38 28.25 17.86
CA LEU A 304 -22.50 26.79 17.91
C LEU A 304 -23.70 26.35 18.74
N LEU A 305 -24.00 27.03 19.86
CA LEU A 305 -25.20 26.76 20.67
C LEU A 305 -26.50 27.09 19.91
N LEU A 306 -26.53 28.20 19.17
CA LEU A 306 -27.67 28.58 18.32
C LEU A 306 -27.89 27.56 17.19
N LEU A 307 -26.82 27.12 16.52
CA LEU A 307 -26.90 26.08 15.49
C LEU A 307 -27.41 24.75 16.06
N GLY A 308 -26.95 24.36 17.26
CA GLY A 308 -27.42 23.16 17.96
C GLY A 308 -28.92 23.22 18.26
N LEU A 309 -29.42 24.35 18.76
CA LEU A 309 -30.85 24.55 19.05
C LEU A 309 -31.72 24.48 17.78
N ILE A 310 -31.24 25.04 16.67
CA ILE A 310 -31.94 24.98 15.36
C ILE A 310 -32.04 23.53 14.88
N ILE A 311 -30.98 22.74 15.01
CA ILE A 311 -30.98 21.32 14.60
C ILE A 311 -31.95 20.51 15.47
N VAL A 312 -31.96 20.72 16.79
CA VAL A 312 -32.89 20.03 17.69
C VAL A 312 -34.34 20.39 17.38
N MET A 313 -34.64 21.66 17.14
CA MET A 313 -35.99 22.09 16.71
C MET A 313 -36.37 21.48 15.35
N TRP A 314 -35.44 21.44 14.40
CA TRP A 314 -35.69 20.84 13.09
C TRP A 314 -36.00 19.35 13.19
N VAL A 315 -35.28 18.60 14.03
CA VAL A 315 -35.57 17.18 14.27
C VAL A 315 -36.94 17.00 14.94
N ALA A 316 -37.26 17.80 15.96
CA ALA A 316 -38.55 17.72 16.66
C ALA A 316 -39.75 18.04 15.75
N LEU A 317 -39.58 18.95 14.79
CA LEU A 317 -40.63 19.32 13.82
C LEU A 317 -40.83 18.27 12.72
N ASN A 318 -39.77 17.58 12.30
CA ASN A 318 -39.84 16.64 11.18
C ASN A 318 -40.08 15.18 11.63
N TYR A 319 -39.93 14.88 12.92
CA TYR A 319 -40.12 13.55 13.48
C TYR A 319 -40.87 13.60 14.83
N PRO A 320 -42.15 13.98 14.85
CA PRO A 320 -42.96 13.90 16.06
C PRO A 320 -43.18 12.42 16.43
N VAL A 321 -42.95 12.09 17.71
CA VAL A 321 -43.23 10.78 18.30
C VAL A 321 -44.73 10.55 18.41
#